data_AF-A0A6J2UKT0-F1
#
_entry.id   AF-A0A6J2UKT0-F1
#
_cell.length_a   1.000
_cell.length_b   1.000
_cell.length_c   1.000
_cell.angle_alpha   90.00
_cell.angle_beta   90.00
_cell.angle_gamma   90.00
#
_symmetry.space_group_name_H-M   'P 1'
#
loop_
_entity.id
_entity.type
_entity.pdbx_description
1 polymer ?
#
loop_
_entity_poly.entity_id
_entity_poly.type
_entity_poly.pdbx_seq_one_letter_code
_entity_poly.pdbx_strand_id
1 'polypeptide(L)'
;MDEEKHMSHSRFDNNAQIKTSDVYKVDRNLPKRFNNPDCFQGYSKKVKHPFYQTTNQTYGSKRPTVHEMPTTFNGTYRKFSEHLLKSGMYRDNGFNTATDKSRICGPNTIAMFHDRINFHYSYHVDGNSQSE
;
A
#
# COMPACT_ATOMS: atom_id res chain seq x y z
N MET A 1 46.96 -2.63 57.17
CA MET A 1 46.37 -1.62 56.27
C MET A 1 46.07 -2.38 55.00
N ASP A 2 45.01 -3.19 55.07
CA ASP A 2 44.74 -4.24 54.11
C ASP A 2 43.47 -3.80 53.38
N GLU A 3 43.66 -3.13 52.24
CA GLU A 3 42.57 -2.73 51.35
C GLU A 3 42.09 -3.96 50.57
N GLU A 4 41.05 -4.61 51.09
CA GLU A 4 40.24 -5.55 50.31
C GLU A 4 39.56 -4.79 49.17
N LYS A 5 40.17 -4.87 47.99
CA LYS A 5 39.62 -4.35 46.74
C LYS A 5 38.44 -5.23 46.33
N HIS A 6 37.24 -4.86 46.75
CA HIS A 6 35.99 -5.46 46.29
C HIS A 6 35.88 -5.36 44.76
N MET A 7 36.19 -6.46 44.08
CA MET A 7 35.92 -6.65 42.66
C MET A 7 34.40 -6.75 42.47
N SER A 8 33.78 -5.64 42.06
CA SER A 8 32.40 -5.61 41.60
C SER A 8 32.27 -6.46 40.35
N HIS A 9 31.90 -7.72 40.52
CA HIS A 9 31.40 -8.54 39.42
C HIS A 9 30.06 -7.95 39.01
N SER A 10 30.04 -7.16 37.94
CA SER A 10 28.80 -6.81 37.27
C SER A 10 28.11 -8.12 36.90
N ARG A 11 27.01 -8.42 37.58
CA ARG A 11 26.11 -9.51 37.17
C ARG A 11 25.70 -9.17 35.74
N PHE A 12 26.23 -9.90 34.77
CA PHE A 12 25.60 -9.95 33.46
C PHE A 12 24.21 -10.51 33.72
N ASP A 13 23.19 -9.67 33.56
CA ASP A 13 21.80 -10.11 33.57
C ASP A 13 21.63 -11.10 32.41
N ASN A 14 21.75 -12.40 32.71
CA ASN A 14 21.63 -13.51 31.77
C ASN A 14 20.20 -13.71 31.24
N ASN A 15 19.42 -12.63 31.17
CA ASN A 15 18.07 -12.59 30.62
C ASN A 15 17.99 -11.64 29.41
N ALA A 16 19.10 -11.46 28.70
CA ALA A 16 19.09 -10.84 27.38
C ALA A 16 18.57 -11.88 26.38
N GLN A 17 17.29 -11.79 26.02
CA GLN A 17 16.71 -12.58 24.94
C GLN A 17 17.52 -12.35 23.65
N ILE A 18 18.05 -13.43 23.07
CA ILE A 18 18.90 -13.38 21.87
C ILE A 18 18.05 -12.84 20.70
N LYS A 19 18.53 -11.76 20.07
CA LYS A 19 17.88 -11.19 18.90
C LYS A 19 18.43 -11.81 17.63
N THR A 20 17.65 -11.75 16.56
CA THR A 20 18.13 -12.24 15.26
C THR A 20 19.31 -11.43 14.73
N SER A 21 19.34 -10.13 15.04
CA SER A 21 20.44 -9.23 14.70
C SER A 21 21.76 -9.59 15.38
N ASP A 22 21.70 -10.30 16.50
CA ASP A 22 22.88 -10.68 17.28
C ASP A 22 23.58 -11.90 16.65
N VAL A 23 22.81 -12.73 15.93
CA VAL A 23 23.28 -13.97 15.29
C VAL A 23 23.49 -13.81 13.79
N TYR A 24 22.64 -13.01 13.14
CA TYR A 24 22.60 -12.85 11.69
C TYR A 24 22.64 -11.38 11.28
N LYS A 25 23.15 -11.13 10.08
CA LYS A 25 23.05 -9.82 9.44
C LYS A 25 21.61 -9.60 8.96
N VAL A 26 20.94 -8.63 9.57
CA VAL A 26 19.54 -8.26 9.26
C VAL A 26 19.46 -6.90 8.57
N ASP A 27 18.38 -6.67 7.82
CA ASP A 27 18.09 -5.35 7.26
C ASP A 27 17.65 -4.36 8.35
N ARG A 28 17.98 -3.08 8.14
CA ARG A 28 17.62 -1.97 9.05
C ARG A 28 16.11 -1.80 9.18
N ASN A 29 15.36 -2.13 8.13
CA ASN A 29 13.91 -1.99 8.08
C ASN A 29 13.16 -3.25 8.54
N LEU A 30 13.85 -4.23 9.12
CA LEU A 30 13.21 -5.46 9.60
C LEU A 30 12.23 -5.13 10.75
N PRO A 31 10.95 -5.57 10.66
CA PRO A 31 10.00 -5.40 11.75
C PRO A 31 10.53 -5.96 13.08
N LYS A 32 10.33 -5.21 14.17
CA LYS A 32 10.79 -5.59 15.52
C LYS A 32 10.34 -6.99 15.93
N ARG A 33 9.18 -7.44 15.45
CA ARG A 33 8.63 -8.77 15.71
C ARG A 33 9.56 -9.88 15.20
N PHE A 34 10.12 -9.73 14.01
CA PHE A 34 11.07 -10.70 13.46
C PHE A 34 12.43 -10.61 14.13
N ASN A 35 12.83 -9.42 14.60
CA ASN A 35 14.09 -9.30 15.31
C ASN A 35 14.08 -9.96 16.71
N ASN A 36 12.91 -10.06 17.34
CA ASN A 36 12.75 -10.60 18.70
C ASN A 36 11.78 -11.79 18.66
N PRO A 37 12.26 -13.04 18.45
CA PRO A 37 11.38 -14.20 18.31
C PRO A 37 10.52 -14.47 19.57
N ASP A 38 10.95 -13.98 20.72
CA ASP A 38 10.26 -14.11 22.01
C ASP A 38 8.88 -13.44 22.04
N CYS A 39 8.62 -12.46 21.18
CA CYS A 39 7.32 -11.81 21.12
C CYS A 39 6.21 -12.70 20.50
N PHE A 40 6.57 -13.83 19.87
CA PHE A 40 5.62 -14.79 19.35
C PHE A 40 5.07 -15.69 20.47
N GLN A 41 3.79 -15.49 20.80
CA GLN A 41 3.09 -16.26 21.82
C GLN A 41 2.20 -17.34 21.20
N GLY A 42 1.71 -18.27 22.03
CA GLY A 42 0.80 -19.34 21.61
C GLY A 42 1.48 -20.63 21.12
N TYR A 43 2.81 -20.60 20.97
CA TYR A 43 3.62 -21.76 20.71
C TYR A 43 4.05 -22.39 22.03
N SER A 44 3.48 -23.53 22.36
CA SER A 44 3.89 -24.35 23.51
C SER A 44 3.22 -25.70 23.40
N LYS A 45 3.91 -26.76 23.83
CA LYS A 45 3.25 -28.03 24.08
C LYS A 45 2.31 -27.83 25.27
N LYS A 46 1.01 -27.66 24.99
CA LYS A 46 -0.02 -27.66 26.05
C LYS A 46 0.18 -28.92 26.88
N VAL A 47 0.18 -28.78 28.20
CA VAL A 47 0.31 -29.92 29.12
C VAL A 47 -0.90 -30.81 28.89
N LYS A 48 -0.67 -31.93 28.20
CA LYS A 48 -1.65 -32.96 27.89
C LYS A 48 -1.13 -34.27 28.45
N HIS A 49 -2.07 -35.14 28.79
CA HIS A 49 -1.74 -36.46 29.28
C HIS A 49 -0.87 -37.21 28.25
N PRO A 50 0.26 -37.81 28.66
CA PRO A 50 1.19 -38.46 27.73
C PRO A 50 0.52 -39.51 26.83
N PHE A 51 -0.48 -40.23 27.34
CA PHE A 51 -1.22 -41.25 26.58
C PHE A 51 -2.31 -40.71 25.65
N TYR A 52 -2.67 -39.42 25.73
CA TYR A 52 -3.70 -38.80 24.89
C TYR A 52 -3.08 -37.72 23.98
N GLN A 53 -2.13 -38.14 23.15
CA GLN A 53 -1.47 -37.30 22.15
C GLN A 53 -1.98 -37.64 20.74
N THR A 54 -2.22 -36.63 19.93
CA THR A 54 -2.55 -36.78 18.50
C THR A 54 -1.46 -36.13 17.67
N THR A 55 -1.26 -36.60 16.44
CA THR A 55 -0.23 -36.08 15.52
C THR A 55 -0.41 -34.58 15.21
N ASN A 56 -1.67 -34.13 15.13
CA ASN A 56 -2.00 -32.71 14.94
C ASN A 56 -1.47 -31.80 16.07
N GLN A 57 -1.17 -32.34 17.25
CA GLN A 57 -0.61 -31.57 18.37
C GLN A 57 0.85 -31.20 18.16
N THR A 58 1.57 -31.86 17.24
CA THR A 58 2.94 -31.49 16.89
C THR A 58 2.98 -30.14 16.20
N TYR A 59 1.99 -29.84 15.36
CA TYR A 59 1.88 -28.54 14.70
C TYR A 59 1.65 -27.41 15.72
N GLY A 60 2.43 -26.33 15.62
CA GLY A 60 2.35 -25.19 16.52
C GLY A 60 2.87 -25.43 17.95
N SER A 61 3.37 -26.63 18.27
CA SER A 61 3.90 -26.93 19.61
C SER A 61 5.27 -26.31 19.91
N LYS A 62 6.06 -26.06 18.86
CA LYS A 62 7.42 -25.51 18.95
C LYS A 62 7.39 -24.00 18.74
N ARG A 63 8.06 -23.27 19.63
CA ARG A 63 8.25 -21.82 19.52
C ARG A 63 9.25 -21.49 18.41
N PRO A 64 9.03 -20.40 17.66
CA PRO A 64 10.00 -19.89 16.72
C PRO A 64 11.31 -19.45 17.40
N THR A 65 12.42 -19.68 16.72
CA THR A 65 13.78 -19.36 17.15
C THR A 65 14.43 -18.32 16.24
N VAL A 66 15.58 -17.77 16.65
CA VAL A 66 16.35 -16.82 15.84
C VAL A 66 16.78 -17.37 14.48
N HIS A 67 16.90 -18.69 14.35
CA HIS A 67 17.31 -19.38 13.13
C HIS A 67 16.17 -19.56 12.13
N GLU A 68 14.92 -19.42 12.57
CA GLU A 68 13.73 -19.52 11.73
C GLU A 68 13.19 -18.15 11.31
N MET A 69 13.62 -17.08 12.00
CA MET A 69 13.19 -15.72 11.68
C MET A 69 13.81 -15.21 10.37
N PRO A 70 13.05 -14.46 9.56
CA PRO A 70 13.58 -13.88 8.33
C PRO A 70 14.54 -12.73 8.62
N THR A 71 15.59 -12.61 7.82
CA THR A 71 16.57 -11.52 7.89
C THR A 71 16.13 -10.24 7.16
N THR A 72 15.16 -10.37 6.25
CA THR A 72 14.55 -9.28 5.48
C THR A 72 13.04 -9.49 5.37
N PHE A 73 12.26 -8.40 5.32
CA PHE A 73 10.81 -8.47 5.17
C PHE A 73 10.32 -7.37 4.23
N ASN A 74 9.93 -7.77 3.02
CA ASN A 74 9.45 -6.87 1.98
C ASN A 74 7.92 -6.91 1.89
N GLY A 75 7.25 -6.43 2.94
CA GLY A 75 5.79 -6.33 2.96
C GLY A 75 5.26 -5.20 2.08
N THR A 76 4.12 -5.42 1.42
CA THR A 76 3.46 -4.38 0.61
C THR A 76 2.64 -3.43 1.50
N TYR A 77 2.94 -2.13 1.45
CA TYR A 77 2.16 -1.12 2.15
C TYR A 77 0.95 -0.69 1.33
N ARG A 78 -0.26 -1.05 1.77
CA ARG A 78 -1.50 -0.82 1.01
C ARG A 78 -2.34 0.37 1.49
N LYS A 79 -1.89 1.17 2.48
CA LYS A 79 -2.72 2.24 3.07
C LYS A 79 -3.25 3.24 2.05
N PHE A 80 -2.46 3.60 1.03
CA PHE A 80 -2.91 4.51 -0.03
C PHE A 80 -4.11 3.93 -0.80
N SER A 81 -4.00 2.67 -1.25
CA SER A 81 -5.06 2.01 -2.01
C SER A 81 -6.24 1.55 -1.17
N GLU A 82 -6.07 1.33 0.14
CA GLU A 82 -7.09 0.72 1.01
C GLU A 82 -8.38 1.54 1.06
N HIS A 83 -8.27 2.87 1.08
CA HIS A 83 -9.43 3.75 1.03
C HIS A 83 -10.18 3.62 -0.31
N LEU A 84 -9.44 3.53 -1.42
CA LEU A 84 -10.03 3.36 -2.76
C LEU A 84 -10.74 2.01 -2.93
N LEU A 85 -10.23 0.96 -2.29
CA LEU A 85 -10.88 -0.35 -2.26
C LEU A 85 -12.25 -0.30 -1.54
N LYS A 86 -12.40 0.54 -0.52
CA LYS A 86 -13.67 0.72 0.22
C LYS A 86 -14.71 1.52 -0.59
N SER A 87 -14.27 2.44 -1.45
CA SER A 87 -15.17 3.29 -2.25
C SER A 87 -15.80 2.60 -3.46
N GLY A 88 -15.38 1.37 -3.81
CA GLY A 88 -15.95 0.63 -4.93
C GLY A 88 -15.58 1.21 -6.30
N MET A 89 -16.37 0.88 -7.33
CA MET A 89 -16.12 1.31 -8.70
C MET A 89 -16.48 2.79 -8.91
N TYR A 90 -15.54 3.56 -9.45
CA TYR A 90 -15.79 4.95 -9.83
C TYR A 90 -16.93 5.07 -10.83
N ARG A 91 -17.77 6.10 -10.64
CA ARG A 91 -18.83 6.50 -11.56
C ARG A 91 -18.68 7.98 -11.85
N ASP A 92 -18.70 8.33 -13.14
CA ASP A 92 -18.78 9.71 -13.56
C ASP A 92 -20.25 10.16 -13.57
N ASN A 93 -20.57 11.15 -12.73
CA ASN A 93 -21.90 11.77 -12.65
C ASN A 93 -21.87 13.24 -13.10
N GLY A 94 -20.80 13.67 -13.77
CA GLY A 94 -20.66 15.04 -14.28
C GLY A 94 -21.45 15.27 -15.57
N PHE A 95 -21.95 16.50 -15.76
CA PHE A 95 -22.50 16.92 -17.05
C PHE A 95 -21.38 17.32 -18.00
N ASN A 96 -21.52 16.96 -19.28
CA ASN A 96 -20.61 17.45 -20.31
C ASN A 96 -20.90 18.93 -20.60
N THR A 97 -19.99 19.80 -20.16
CA THR A 97 -20.09 21.26 -20.31
C THR A 97 -19.03 21.80 -21.27
N ALA A 98 -18.28 20.93 -21.95
CA ALA A 98 -17.31 21.36 -22.93
C ALA A 98 -18.03 22.09 -24.08
N THR A 99 -17.70 23.36 -24.27
CA THR A 99 -18.12 24.10 -25.46
C THR A 99 -17.34 23.58 -26.67
N ASP A 100 -18.01 23.49 -27.80
CA ASP A 100 -17.36 23.06 -29.03
C ASP A 100 -16.25 24.04 -29.42
N LYS A 101 -15.07 23.51 -29.71
CA LYS A 101 -13.89 24.30 -30.10
C LYS A 101 -13.65 24.01 -31.57
N SER A 102 -14.09 24.90 -32.45
CA SER A 102 -13.74 24.77 -33.87
C SER A 102 -12.22 24.87 -34.03
N ARG A 103 -11.66 24.07 -34.93
CA ARG A 103 -10.21 24.07 -35.23
C ARG A 103 -9.70 25.44 -35.75
N ILE A 104 -10.62 26.30 -36.18
CA ILE A 104 -10.39 27.64 -36.73
C ILE A 104 -10.50 28.72 -35.63
N CYS A 105 -10.94 28.38 -34.42
CA CYS A 105 -11.20 29.33 -33.33
C CYS A 105 -9.90 29.93 -32.73
N GLY A 106 -9.28 30.87 -33.45
CA GLY A 106 -8.33 31.83 -32.90
C GLY A 106 -9.05 33.02 -32.24
N PRO A 107 -8.33 33.91 -31.55
CA PRO A 107 -8.90 35.05 -30.80
C PRO A 107 -9.77 36.01 -31.64
N ASN A 108 -9.71 35.92 -32.97
CA ASN A 108 -10.48 36.76 -33.90
C ASN A 108 -11.61 35.99 -34.61
N THR A 109 -12.01 34.83 -34.10
CA THR A 109 -13.00 33.97 -34.75
C THR A 109 -14.32 34.05 -33.99
N ILE A 110 -15.35 34.59 -34.63
CA ILE A 110 -16.71 34.56 -34.10
C ILE A 110 -17.09 33.08 -34.02
N ALA A 111 -17.39 32.60 -32.80
CA ALA A 111 -18.03 31.30 -32.65
C ALA A 111 -19.35 31.38 -33.41
N MET A 112 -19.35 30.89 -34.65
CA MET A 112 -20.60 30.63 -35.36
C MET A 112 -21.27 29.55 -34.53
N PHE A 113 -22.14 29.98 -33.61
CA PHE A 113 -23.26 29.16 -33.20
C PHE A 113 -23.86 28.70 -34.52
N HIS A 114 -23.67 27.43 -34.86
CA HIS A 114 -24.40 26.78 -35.92
C HIS A 114 -25.85 26.78 -35.45
N ASP A 115 -26.50 27.91 -35.65
CA ASP A 115 -27.91 28.10 -35.45
C ASP A 115 -28.54 27.22 -36.52
N ARG A 116 -28.88 25.98 -36.14
CA ARG A 116 -29.40 24.94 -37.07
C ARG A 116 -30.63 25.38 -37.84
N ILE A 117 -31.21 26.53 -37.46
CA ILE A 117 -32.41 27.12 -38.03
C ILE A 117 -32.09 28.09 -39.19
N ASN A 118 -30.87 28.63 -39.29
CA ASN A 118 -30.52 29.72 -40.21
C ASN A 118 -29.55 29.35 -41.35
N PHE A 119 -29.54 28.09 -41.79
CA PHE A 119 -28.68 27.63 -42.91
C PHE A 119 -29.05 28.18 -44.30
N HIS A 120 -30.05 29.06 -44.41
CA HIS A 120 -30.62 29.48 -45.70
C HIS A 120 -30.50 30.98 -46.06
N TYR A 121 -29.81 31.81 -45.27
CA TYR A 121 -29.64 33.22 -45.66
C TYR A 121 -28.49 33.50 -46.64
N SER A 122 -27.65 32.50 -46.98
CA SER A 122 -26.51 32.69 -47.88
C SER A 122 -26.75 32.25 -49.34
N TYR A 123 -27.97 31.85 -49.69
CA TYR A 123 -28.37 31.57 -51.08
C TYR A 123 -29.32 32.65 -51.59
N HIS A 124 -28.83 33.89 -51.66
CA HIS A 124 -29.42 34.86 -52.60
C HIS A 124 -29.06 34.39 -54.01
N VAL A 125 -30.02 33.76 -54.69
CA VAL A 125 -29.98 33.49 -56.14
C VAL A 125 -30.37 34.77 -56.86
N ASP A 126 -29.56 35.82 -56.73
CA ASP A 126 -29.66 37.00 -57.60
C ASP A 126 -28.65 36.81 -58.74
N GLY A 127 -28.95 35.84 -59.59
CA GLY A 127 -28.26 35.56 -60.85
C GLY A 127 -29.01 36.23 -62.00
N ASN A 128 -28.59 37.44 -62.34
CA ASN A 128 -28.82 38.21 -63.57
C ASN A 128 -29.43 37.41 -64.76
N SER A 129 -30.71 37.65 -65.08
CA SER A 129 -31.33 37.23 -66.35
C SER A 129 -31.67 38.46 -67.19
N GLN A 130 -30.75 38.81 -68.09
CA GLN A 130 -31.00 39.59 -69.29
C GLN A 130 -31.85 38.76 -70.27
N SER A 131 -32.97 39.31 -70.76
CA SER A 131 -33.59 38.86 -72.03
C SER A 131 -34.63 39.87 -72.54
N GLU A 132 -34.34 40.35 -73.76
CA GLU A 132 -35.14 41.11 -74.76
C GLU A 132 -35.60 42.55 -74.46
#